data_AF-A0A7V9ANL6-F1
#
_entry.id   AF-A0A7V9ANL6-F1
#
_cell.length_a   1.000
_cell.length_b   1.000
_cell.length_c   1.000
_cell.angle_alpha   90.00
_cell.angle_beta   90.00
_cell.angle_gamma   90.00
#
_symmetry.space_group_name_H-M   'P 1'
#
loop_
_entity.id
_entity.type
_entity.pdbx_description
1 polymer ?
#
loop_
_entity_poly.entity_id
_entity_poly.type
_entity_poly.pdbx_seq_one_letter_code
_entity_poly.pdbx_strand_id
1 'polypeptide(L)'
;MKYYIYATLFNFLLIVFNTKVNSHRWLVLNASVVDGTNKTIAHETGHHFYLYHTFEGYSNQNCAANTDCTNEGDLICDTEPCLLITDCSSITNPCTGSAYQVADATLNYTVLNNYMGYTDCQWMFTDSQKTRARSALFTYRPGLINSQALTAPTGLSPAPACIPTAAFALSPYYGVQQVDFNTLHVYSNTSKADNSFYVDRTC
;
A
#
# COMPACT_ATOMS: atom_id res chain seq x y z
N MET A 1 7.55 -22.74 3.34
CA MET A 1 7.43 -21.26 3.42
C MET A 1 6.35 -20.97 4.45
N LYS A 2 6.67 -20.34 5.58
CA LYS A 2 5.69 -20.06 6.64
C LYS A 2 5.24 -18.61 6.51
N TYR A 3 3.94 -18.40 6.36
CA TYR A 3 3.30 -17.09 6.37
C TYR A 3 2.48 -16.97 7.64
N TYR A 4 2.64 -15.85 8.34
CA TYR A 4 1.88 -15.51 9.53
C TYR A 4 1.00 -14.32 9.18
N ILE A 5 -0.31 -14.53 9.18
CA ILE A 5 -1.31 -13.52 8.81
C ILE A 5 -2.03 -13.09 10.08
N TYR A 6 -1.84 -11.83 10.47
CA TYR A 6 -2.66 -11.17 11.48
C TYR A 6 -3.79 -10.45 10.74
N ALA A 7 -5.05 -10.83 11.00
CA ALA A 7 -6.22 -10.24 10.36
C ALA A 7 -6.97 -9.31 11.31
N THR A 8 -7.06 -8.03 10.93
CA THR A 8 -8.10 -7.10 11.41
C THR A 8 -8.96 -6.71 10.21
N LEU A 9 -10.24 -7.10 10.28
CA LEU A 9 -11.43 -6.65 9.52
C LEU A 9 -11.38 -6.43 8.01
N PHE A 10 -12.38 -7.00 7.31
CA PHE A 10 -12.80 -6.97 5.90
C PHE A 10 -12.12 -7.97 4.96
N ASN A 11 -12.85 -8.36 3.92
CA ASN A 11 -12.32 -8.98 2.70
C ASN A 11 -11.03 -8.26 2.39
N PHE A 12 -9.85 -8.82 2.65
CA PHE A 12 -8.60 -8.12 2.44
C PHE A 12 -7.61 -9.09 1.79
N LEU A 13 -7.07 -8.75 0.63
CA LEU A 13 -5.89 -9.40 0.08
C LEU A 13 -4.67 -8.85 0.84
N LEU A 14 -3.98 -9.72 1.55
CA LEU A 14 -2.69 -9.42 2.15
C LEU A 14 -1.60 -9.70 1.11
N ILE A 15 -0.96 -8.64 0.60
CA ILE A 15 0.23 -8.79 -0.23
C ILE A 15 1.44 -8.74 0.71
N VAL A 16 2.00 -9.92 1.01
CA VAL A 16 3.20 -10.05 1.85
C VAL A 16 4.45 -9.88 0.99
N PHE A 17 5.07 -8.70 1.04
CA PHE A 17 6.44 -8.53 0.54
C PHE A 17 7.42 -9.09 1.56
N ASN A 18 7.82 -10.35 1.38
CA ASN A 18 8.69 -11.06 2.32
C ASN A 18 10.10 -10.45 2.31
N THR A 19 10.43 -9.64 3.32
CA THR A 19 11.83 -9.36 3.69
C THR A 19 11.98 -9.54 5.19
N LYS A 20 13.01 -10.27 5.59
CA LYS A 20 13.35 -10.60 6.98
C LYS A 20 13.33 -9.35 7.90
N VAL A 21 12.54 -9.48 8.98
CA VAL A 21 12.69 -8.89 10.33
C VAL A 21 12.43 -7.37 10.51
N ASN A 22 11.37 -7.09 11.29
CA ASN A 22 11.09 -5.95 12.21
C ASN A 22 10.94 -4.51 11.71
N SER A 23 9.98 -4.21 10.83
CA SER A 23 9.32 -2.88 10.78
C SER A 23 8.15 -2.92 9.78
N HIS A 24 6.88 -2.92 10.20
CA HIS A 24 5.64 -2.86 9.37
C HIS A 24 5.84 -2.86 7.83
N ARG A 25 5.98 -4.04 7.18
CA ARG A 25 6.27 -4.20 5.73
C ARG A 25 5.14 -4.83 4.91
N TRP A 26 3.91 -4.82 5.42
CA TRP A 26 2.77 -5.47 4.78
C TRP A 26 1.77 -4.46 4.26
N LEU A 27 1.07 -4.84 3.20
CA LEU A 27 0.04 -4.05 2.55
C LEU A 27 -1.27 -4.85 2.61
N VAL A 28 -2.34 -4.20 3.05
CA VAL A 28 -3.66 -4.80 3.29
C VAL A 28 -4.67 -4.04 2.44
N LEU A 29 -5.18 -4.68 1.38
CA LEU A 29 -6.17 -4.12 0.45
C LEU A 29 -7.50 -4.84 0.53
N ASN A 30 -8.64 -4.13 0.49
CA ASN A 30 -9.91 -4.84 0.51
C ASN A 30 -9.99 -5.78 -0.71
N ALA A 31 -10.38 -7.05 -0.56
CA ALA A 31 -10.40 -8.00 -1.67
C ALA A 31 -11.37 -7.55 -2.77
N SER A 32 -12.43 -6.79 -2.42
CA SER A 32 -13.31 -6.19 -3.42
C SER A 32 -12.64 -5.12 -4.28
N VAL A 33 -11.50 -4.57 -3.85
CA VAL A 33 -10.72 -3.58 -4.61
C VAL A 33 -9.56 -4.21 -5.37
N VAL A 34 -9.40 -5.54 -5.34
CA VAL A 34 -8.39 -6.24 -6.14
C VAL A 34 -9.05 -6.84 -7.38
N ASP A 35 -9.50 -5.96 -8.27
CA ASP A 35 -10.26 -6.32 -9.49
C ASP A 35 -9.52 -5.95 -10.79
N GLY A 36 -8.28 -5.46 -10.68
CA GLY A 36 -7.45 -5.02 -11.81
C GLY A 36 -7.80 -3.63 -12.38
N THR A 37 -8.94 -3.06 -11.98
CA THR A 37 -9.39 -1.73 -12.42
C THR A 37 -9.21 -0.68 -11.35
N ASN A 38 -9.36 -1.07 -10.09
CA ASN A 38 -9.26 -0.19 -8.93
C ASN A 38 -7.81 0.29 -8.69
N LYS A 39 -7.66 1.56 -8.29
CA LYS A 39 -6.35 2.22 -8.12
C LYS A 39 -5.79 2.09 -6.70
N THR A 40 -6.54 1.50 -5.76
CA THR A 40 -6.14 1.35 -4.35
C THR A 40 -4.81 0.60 -4.25
N ILE A 41 -4.60 -0.46 -5.04
CA ILE A 41 -3.31 -1.16 -5.02
C ILE A 41 -2.13 -0.26 -5.42
N ALA A 42 -2.32 0.62 -6.40
CA ALA A 42 -1.28 1.56 -6.81
C ALA A 42 -1.03 2.59 -5.70
N HIS A 43 -2.09 3.15 -5.12
CA HIS A 43 -2.04 4.08 -3.99
C HIS A 43 -1.27 3.51 -2.79
N GLU A 44 -1.68 2.33 -2.30
CA GLU A 44 -1.03 1.69 -1.16
C GLU A 44 0.41 1.26 -1.48
N THR A 45 0.70 0.91 -2.73
CA THR A 45 2.08 0.65 -3.18
C THR A 45 2.94 1.91 -3.13
N GLY A 46 2.36 3.08 -3.42
CA GLY A 46 3.03 4.37 -3.25
C GLY A 46 3.45 4.59 -1.79
N HIS A 47 2.53 4.38 -0.84
CA HIS A 47 2.87 4.43 0.59
C HIS A 47 3.93 3.40 1.00
N HIS A 48 3.86 2.19 0.44
CA HIS A 48 4.88 1.18 0.66
C HIS A 48 6.28 1.70 0.29
N PHE A 49 6.39 2.50 -0.77
CA PHE A 49 7.63 3.16 -1.21
C PHE A 49 7.77 4.61 -0.75
N TYR A 50 7.20 4.96 0.41
CA TYR A 50 7.47 6.23 1.11
C TYR A 50 6.97 7.48 0.37
N LEU A 51 5.87 7.35 -0.37
CA LEU A 51 5.12 8.47 -0.90
C LEU A 51 4.01 8.87 0.09
N TYR A 52 3.83 10.18 0.27
CA TYR A 52 2.74 10.73 1.07
C TYR A 52 1.55 11.09 0.18
N HIS A 53 0.41 11.39 0.78
CA HIS A 53 -0.74 11.91 0.04
C HIS A 53 -0.38 13.24 -0.60
N THR A 54 -0.90 13.54 -1.80
CA THR A 54 -0.63 14.85 -2.44
C THR A 54 -1.19 16.03 -1.66
N PHE A 55 -2.13 15.76 -0.74
CA PHE A 55 -2.72 16.72 0.18
C PHE A 55 -2.09 16.64 1.59
N GLU A 56 -0.95 15.98 1.77
CA GLU A 56 -0.29 15.85 3.08
C GLU A 56 -0.13 17.21 3.79
N GLY A 57 -0.46 17.27 5.08
CA GLY A 57 -0.36 18.50 5.87
C GLY A 57 -1.52 19.50 5.70
N TYR A 58 -2.53 19.21 4.87
CA TYR A 58 -3.74 20.03 4.81
C TYR A 58 -4.56 19.96 6.11
N SER A 59 -5.32 21.01 6.41
CA SER A 59 -6.24 21.06 7.55
C SER A 59 -7.55 21.73 7.15
N ASN A 60 -8.61 20.94 7.00
CA ASN A 60 -9.93 21.38 6.54
C ASN A 60 -9.87 22.05 5.17
N GLN A 61 -9.89 23.38 5.15
CA GLN A 61 -9.83 24.24 3.95
C GLN A 61 -8.47 24.94 3.80
N ASN A 62 -7.56 24.74 4.75
CA ASN A 62 -6.23 25.29 4.71
C ASN A 62 -5.31 24.31 4.01
N CYS A 63 -4.69 24.76 2.93
CA CYS A 63 -3.68 23.98 2.23
C CYS A 63 -2.40 23.93 3.03
N ALA A 64 -1.66 22.85 2.87
CA ALA A 64 -0.35 22.71 3.47
C ALA A 64 0.57 23.86 3.01
N ALA A 65 1.47 24.29 3.89
CA ALA A 65 2.61 25.10 3.46
C ALA A 65 3.39 24.32 2.41
N ASN A 66 3.82 25.01 1.35
CA ASN A 66 4.63 24.42 0.29
C ASN A 66 5.62 25.45 -0.27
N THR A 67 6.23 26.21 0.64
CA THR A 67 7.30 27.17 0.33
C THR A 67 8.62 26.44 0.03
N ASP A 68 8.86 25.31 0.68
CA ASP A 68 9.92 24.37 0.37
C ASP A 68 9.35 22.95 0.21
N CYS A 69 9.02 22.61 -1.03
CA CYS A 69 8.49 21.30 -1.42
C CYS A 69 9.42 20.12 -1.15
N THR A 70 10.66 20.35 -0.70
CA THR A 70 11.56 19.25 -0.29
C THR A 70 11.39 18.86 1.18
N ASN A 71 10.79 19.76 1.99
CA ASN A 71 10.63 19.62 3.44
C ASN A 71 9.18 19.81 3.93
N GLU A 72 8.29 20.31 3.07
CA GLU A 72 6.89 20.57 3.37
C GLU A 72 5.95 19.77 2.44
N GLY A 73 4.69 19.65 2.84
CA GLY A 73 3.67 18.92 2.09
C GLY A 73 4.00 17.43 1.93
N ASP A 74 3.87 16.93 0.70
CA ASP A 74 4.16 15.54 0.35
C ASP A 74 5.66 15.27 0.08
N LEU A 75 6.51 16.30 0.24
CA LEU A 75 7.96 16.30 0.01
C LEU A 75 8.34 16.09 -1.45
N ILE A 76 7.50 16.56 -2.37
CA ILE A 76 7.64 16.39 -3.82
C ILE A 76 7.31 17.71 -4.53
N CYS A 77 8.20 18.14 -5.43
CA CYS A 77 8.11 19.46 -6.05
C CYS A 77 7.33 19.51 -7.36
N ASP A 78 7.05 18.37 -7.98
CA ASP A 78 6.23 18.27 -9.19
C ASP A 78 4.77 17.87 -8.89
N THR A 79 4.38 17.93 -7.61
CA THR A 79 3.02 17.82 -7.12
C THR A 79 2.62 19.16 -6.51
N GLU A 80 1.68 19.85 -7.15
CA GLU A 80 1.17 21.11 -6.58
C GLU A 80 0.39 20.83 -5.27
N PRO A 81 0.42 21.74 -4.29
CA PRO A 81 -0.34 21.55 -3.06
C PRO A 81 -1.84 21.59 -3.37
N CYS A 82 -2.58 20.62 -2.85
CA CYS A 82 -4.03 20.52 -3.00
C CYS A 82 -4.71 20.20 -1.66
N LEU A 83 -6.02 20.45 -1.58
CA LEU A 83 -6.85 19.86 -0.51
C LEU A 83 -7.17 18.40 -0.85
N LEU A 84 -7.78 17.68 0.09
CA LEU A 84 -8.38 16.39 -0.22
C LEU A 84 -9.57 16.61 -1.16
N ILE A 85 -9.47 16.04 -2.36
CA ILE A 85 -10.48 16.14 -3.42
C ILE A 85 -10.78 14.73 -3.92
N THR A 86 -12.06 14.44 -4.14
CA THR A 86 -12.54 13.11 -4.52
C THR A 86 -13.05 13.02 -5.95
N ASP A 87 -13.26 14.16 -6.63
CA ASP A 87 -13.71 14.20 -8.02
C ASP A 87 -12.72 14.97 -8.91
N CYS A 88 -12.70 14.63 -10.20
CA CYS A 88 -11.88 15.35 -11.19
C CYS A 88 -12.63 16.41 -11.98
N SER A 89 -13.83 16.81 -11.53
CA SER A 89 -14.63 17.85 -12.18
C SER A 89 -14.18 19.26 -11.77
N SER A 90 -13.48 19.37 -10.65
CA SER A 90 -12.90 20.62 -10.17
C SER A 90 -11.85 21.15 -11.16
N ILE A 91 -12.11 22.36 -11.69
CA ILE A 91 -11.18 23.04 -12.60
C ILE A 91 -10.25 24.02 -11.87
N THR A 92 -10.57 24.37 -10.62
CA THR A 92 -9.83 25.37 -9.83
C THR A 92 -9.22 24.70 -8.61
N ASN A 93 -7.92 24.88 -8.43
CA ASN A 93 -7.22 24.47 -7.23
C ASN A 93 -7.58 25.42 -6.07
N PRO A 94 -8.24 24.93 -5.00
CA PRO A 94 -8.63 25.76 -3.86
C PRO A 94 -7.44 26.36 -3.10
N CYS A 95 -6.24 25.81 -3.26
CA CYS A 95 -5.02 26.30 -2.63
C CYS A 95 -4.41 27.52 -3.31
N THR A 96 -4.62 27.66 -4.62
CA THR A 96 -4.00 28.73 -5.42
C THR A 96 -5.04 29.71 -5.94
N GLY A 97 -6.33 29.36 -5.89
CA GLY A 97 -7.41 30.12 -6.54
C GLY A 97 -7.32 30.14 -8.06
N SER A 98 -6.45 29.32 -8.65
CA SER A 98 -6.17 29.25 -10.09
C SER A 98 -6.47 27.85 -10.63
N ALA A 99 -6.43 27.68 -11.95
CA ALA A 99 -6.52 26.34 -12.53
C ALA A 99 -5.41 25.42 -12.01
N TYR A 100 -5.67 24.11 -11.93
CA TYR A 100 -4.65 23.12 -11.59
C TYR A 100 -3.45 23.21 -12.52
N GLN A 101 -2.26 23.08 -11.95
CA GLN A 101 -1.01 23.09 -12.70
C GLN A 101 -0.92 21.84 -13.56
N VAL A 102 -0.62 22.05 -14.85
CA VAL A 102 -0.32 20.96 -15.77
C VAL A 102 1.14 20.59 -15.61
N ALA A 103 1.43 19.56 -14.81
CA ALA A 103 2.80 19.13 -14.54
C ALA A 103 3.42 18.36 -15.72
N ASP A 104 2.60 17.74 -16.57
CA ASP A 104 3.01 17.21 -17.88
C ASP A 104 2.02 17.65 -18.97
N ALA A 105 2.49 18.56 -19.84
CA ALA A 105 1.70 19.14 -20.91
C ALA A 105 1.35 18.15 -22.04
N THR A 106 2.19 17.15 -22.27
CA THR A 106 1.94 16.14 -23.32
C THR A 106 0.80 15.22 -22.92
N LEU A 107 0.68 14.98 -21.61
CA LEU A 107 -0.30 14.09 -21.02
C LEU A 107 -1.52 14.81 -20.44
N ASN A 108 -1.51 16.15 -20.44
CA ASN A 108 -2.47 16.99 -19.74
C ASN A 108 -2.67 16.54 -18.27
N TYR A 109 -1.56 16.21 -17.62
CA TYR A 109 -1.56 15.67 -16.27
C TYR A 109 -1.59 16.80 -15.24
N THR A 110 -2.44 16.65 -14.22
CA THR A 110 -2.51 17.51 -13.04
C THR A 110 -2.40 16.67 -11.76
N VAL A 111 -2.26 17.31 -10.60
CA VAL A 111 -2.25 16.58 -9.30
C VAL A 111 -3.51 15.75 -9.07
N LEU A 112 -4.65 16.10 -9.70
CA LEU A 112 -5.88 15.31 -9.63
C LEU A 112 -5.74 13.92 -10.24
N ASN A 113 -4.76 13.71 -11.12
CA ASN A 113 -4.50 12.42 -11.76
C ASN A 113 -3.51 11.55 -10.98
N ASN A 114 -3.00 12.05 -9.85
CA ASN A 114 -1.98 11.39 -9.06
C ASN A 114 -2.54 10.22 -8.26
N TYR A 115 -1.87 9.05 -8.32
CA TYR A 115 -2.27 7.89 -7.51
C TYR A 115 -2.28 8.14 -6.01
N MET A 116 -1.52 9.12 -5.50
CA MET A 116 -1.48 9.50 -4.09
C MET A 116 -2.58 10.49 -3.68
N GLY A 117 -3.46 10.90 -4.59
CA GLY A 117 -4.70 11.59 -4.29
C GLY A 117 -5.87 10.63 -4.08
N TYR A 118 -7.05 11.16 -3.73
CA TYR A 118 -8.30 10.39 -3.53
C TYR A 118 -9.37 10.63 -4.61
N THR A 119 -8.97 11.19 -5.73
CA THR A 119 -9.85 11.48 -6.87
C THR A 119 -10.34 10.19 -7.55
N ASP A 120 -11.29 10.31 -8.47
CA ASP A 120 -11.83 9.20 -9.24
C ASP A 120 -11.14 9.00 -10.61
N CYS A 121 -10.16 9.85 -10.95
CA CYS A 121 -9.44 9.81 -12.22
C CYS A 121 -7.92 9.58 -12.08
N GLN A 122 -7.45 8.88 -11.04
CA GLN A 122 -6.01 8.62 -10.91
C GLN A 122 -5.49 7.67 -11.99
N TRP A 123 -4.30 7.98 -12.52
CA TRP A 123 -3.68 7.11 -13.53
C TRP A 123 -2.15 7.18 -13.59
N MET A 124 -1.47 8.04 -12.81
CA MET A 124 0.00 8.14 -12.86
C MET A 124 0.66 8.63 -11.56
N PHE A 125 1.90 8.19 -11.32
CA PHE A 125 2.88 8.86 -10.44
C PHE A 125 3.76 9.84 -11.21
N THR A 126 4.13 10.97 -10.59
CA THR A 126 5.08 11.93 -11.17
C THR A 126 6.51 11.37 -11.23
N ASP A 127 7.41 12.07 -11.92
CA ASP A 127 8.81 11.64 -12.03
C ASP A 127 9.58 11.82 -10.71
N SER A 128 9.27 12.86 -9.94
CA SER A 128 9.86 13.05 -8.61
C SER A 128 9.33 12.02 -7.61
N GLN A 129 8.05 11.62 -7.71
CA GLN A 129 7.51 10.47 -6.97
C GLN A 129 8.25 9.17 -7.29
N LYS A 130 8.47 8.86 -8.59
CA LYS A 130 9.23 7.68 -8.99
C LYS A 130 10.65 7.72 -8.43
N THR A 131 11.28 8.89 -8.42
CA THR A 131 12.63 9.09 -7.89
C THR A 131 12.67 8.86 -6.38
N ARG A 132 11.74 9.45 -5.63
CA ARG A 132 11.58 9.25 -4.19
C ARG A 132 11.32 7.78 -3.84
N ALA A 133 10.42 7.13 -4.58
CA ALA A 133 10.10 5.71 -4.41
C ALA A 133 11.32 4.80 -4.63
N ARG A 134 12.13 5.07 -5.67
CA ARG A 134 13.39 4.35 -5.90
C ARG A 134 14.38 4.59 -4.77
N SER A 135 14.53 5.83 -4.31
CA SER A 135 15.40 6.14 -3.16
C SER A 135 14.97 5.38 -1.90
N ALA A 136 13.67 5.30 -1.63
CA ALA A 136 13.11 4.53 -0.52
C ALA A 136 13.36 3.01 -0.67
N LEU A 137 13.28 2.47 -1.89
CA LEU A 137 13.63 1.08 -2.17
C LEU A 137 15.09 0.77 -1.78
N PHE A 138 16.05 1.62 -2.20
CA PHE A 138 17.46 1.41 -1.87
C PHE A 138 17.77 1.64 -0.39
N THR A 139 17.12 2.63 0.23
CA THR A 139 17.42 3.05 1.61
C THR A 139 16.76 2.16 2.65
N TYR A 140 15.46 1.90 2.49
CA TYR A 140 14.65 1.24 3.51
C TYR A 140 14.30 -0.20 3.17
N ARG A 141 14.36 -0.58 1.88
CA ARG A 141 13.94 -1.91 1.41
C ARG A 141 14.95 -2.61 0.49
N PRO A 142 16.27 -2.57 0.75
CA PRO A 142 17.26 -3.16 -0.15
C PRO A 142 17.07 -4.67 -0.35
N GLY A 143 16.43 -5.35 0.61
CA GLY A 143 16.07 -6.77 0.52
C GLY A 143 15.06 -7.11 -0.59
N LEU A 144 14.38 -6.13 -1.19
CA LEU A 144 13.47 -6.34 -2.33
C LEU A 144 14.20 -6.31 -3.69
N ILE A 145 15.45 -5.84 -3.73
CA ILE A 145 16.21 -5.66 -4.97
C ILE A 145 16.81 -6.99 -5.46
N ASN A 146 17.15 -7.88 -4.53
CA ASN A 146 17.80 -9.14 -4.82
C ASN A 146 16.92 -10.31 -4.38
N SER A 147 16.75 -11.28 -5.26
CA SER A 147 16.03 -12.52 -4.96
C SER A 147 16.96 -13.71 -5.09
N GLN A 148 16.84 -14.65 -4.15
CA GLN A 148 17.47 -15.97 -4.23
C GLN A 148 16.66 -16.92 -5.13
N ALA A 149 15.82 -16.41 -6.05
CA ALA A 149 14.85 -17.18 -6.83
C ALA A 149 15.42 -18.47 -7.45
N LEU A 150 16.69 -18.45 -7.86
CA LEU A 150 17.39 -19.59 -8.49
C LEU A 150 18.25 -20.40 -7.50
N THR A 151 18.48 -19.90 -6.29
CA THR A 151 19.20 -20.61 -5.24
C THR A 151 18.19 -21.42 -4.45
N ALA A 152 18.29 -22.74 -4.51
CA ALA A 152 17.53 -23.61 -3.62
C ALA A 152 17.79 -23.18 -2.16
N PRO A 153 16.75 -23.02 -1.31
CA PRO A 153 16.95 -22.68 0.08
C PRO A 153 17.90 -23.69 0.74
N THR A 154 19.10 -23.27 1.14
CA THR A 154 20.06 -24.15 1.79
C THR A 154 19.60 -24.41 3.22
N GLY A 155 19.20 -25.65 3.50
CA GLY A 155 18.90 -26.13 4.84
C GLY A 155 17.80 -25.34 5.55
N LEU A 156 16.54 -25.71 5.32
CA LEU A 156 15.48 -25.45 6.28
C LEU A 156 14.65 -26.73 6.40
N SER A 157 15.01 -27.59 7.36
CA SER A 157 13.91 -28.14 8.14
C SER A 157 13.12 -26.92 8.61
N PRO A 158 11.83 -26.80 8.26
CA PRO A 158 11.06 -25.62 8.61
C PRO A 158 11.27 -25.38 10.10
N ALA A 159 11.79 -24.20 10.48
CA ALA A 159 11.93 -23.83 11.89
C ALA A 159 10.64 -24.26 12.61
N PRO A 160 10.72 -24.98 13.74
CA PRO A 160 9.54 -25.55 14.39
C PRO A 160 8.43 -24.50 14.43
N ALA A 161 7.21 -24.89 14.05
CA ALA A 161 6.10 -23.96 13.95
C ALA A 161 6.03 -23.16 15.24
N CYS A 162 6.33 -21.86 15.17
CA CYS A 162 5.85 -20.95 16.19
C CYS A 162 4.34 -21.05 16.09
N ILE A 163 3.72 -21.62 17.12
CA ILE A 163 2.27 -21.58 17.29
C ILE A 163 1.93 -20.12 17.55
N PRO A 164 1.26 -19.42 16.62
CA PRO A 164 0.86 -18.04 16.83
C PRO A 164 0.03 -17.96 18.11
N THR A 165 0.47 -17.15 19.06
CA THR A 165 -0.33 -16.86 20.24
C THR A 165 -1.32 -15.77 19.88
N ALA A 166 -2.59 -15.99 20.19
CA ALA A 166 -3.61 -14.98 19.96
C ALA A 166 -3.38 -13.78 20.88
N ALA A 167 -3.36 -12.58 20.31
CA ALA A 167 -3.39 -11.35 21.10
C ALA A 167 -4.79 -11.06 21.67
N PHE A 168 -5.85 -11.65 21.08
CA PHE A 168 -7.25 -11.42 21.41
C PHE A 168 -8.09 -12.70 21.26
N ALA A 169 -9.36 -12.68 21.69
CA ALA A 169 -10.27 -13.82 21.57
C ALA A 169 -10.66 -14.14 20.11
N LEU A 170 -11.18 -15.35 19.89
CA LEU A 170 -11.67 -15.78 18.57
C LEU A 170 -12.78 -14.84 18.09
N SER A 171 -12.69 -14.40 16.83
CA SER A 171 -13.63 -13.46 16.25
C SER A 171 -14.64 -14.17 15.34
N PRO A 172 -15.97 -13.96 15.52
CA PRO A 172 -16.97 -14.35 14.53
C PRO A 172 -16.82 -13.61 13.22
N TYR A 173 -16.02 -12.55 13.18
CA TYR A 173 -15.94 -11.61 12.07
C TYR A 173 -14.59 -11.67 11.33
N TYR A 174 -13.53 -12.26 11.90
CA TYR A 174 -12.15 -12.17 11.35
C TYR A 174 -11.54 -13.54 11.14
N GLY A 175 -10.96 -13.79 9.97
CA GLY A 175 -10.11 -14.95 9.66
C GLY A 175 -9.61 -14.91 8.22
N VAL A 176 -8.64 -15.75 7.88
CA VAL A 176 -8.10 -15.85 6.52
C VAL A 176 -9.04 -16.74 5.72
N GLN A 177 -9.72 -16.22 4.71
CA GLN A 177 -10.71 -17.04 4.00
C GLN A 177 -10.11 -17.83 2.84
N GLN A 178 -9.11 -17.27 2.17
CA GLN A 178 -8.50 -17.86 0.99
C GLN A 178 -7.04 -17.46 0.87
N VAL A 179 -6.17 -18.44 0.62
CA VAL A 179 -4.77 -18.24 0.25
C VAL A 179 -4.48 -19.06 -0.99
N ASP A 180 -4.19 -18.35 -2.09
CA ASP A 180 -3.77 -18.96 -3.34
C ASP A 180 -2.31 -18.61 -3.63
N PHE A 181 -1.48 -19.63 -3.81
CA PHE A 181 -0.08 -19.45 -4.20
C PHE A 181 0.39 -20.61 -5.08
N ASN A 182 0.48 -20.37 -6.39
CA ASN A 182 0.77 -21.40 -7.39
C ASN A 182 -0.25 -22.55 -7.32
N THR A 183 0.15 -23.75 -6.88
CA THR A 183 -0.72 -24.91 -6.69
C THR A 183 -1.29 -25.02 -5.27
N LEU A 184 -0.92 -24.10 -4.37
CA LEU A 184 -1.45 -24.03 -3.02
C LEU A 184 -2.78 -23.29 -3.04
N HIS A 185 -3.87 -24.00 -2.75
CA HIS A 185 -5.21 -23.45 -2.59
C HIS A 185 -5.70 -23.80 -1.18
N VAL A 186 -5.76 -22.82 -0.29
CA VAL A 186 -6.17 -23.02 1.11
C VAL A 186 -7.39 -22.16 1.39
N TYR A 187 -8.44 -22.81 1.91
CA TYR A 187 -9.65 -22.17 2.38
C TYR A 187 -9.77 -22.30 3.90
N SER A 188 -10.25 -21.24 4.54
CA SER A 188 -10.61 -21.19 5.96
C SER A 188 -11.78 -20.22 6.17
N ASN A 189 -12.27 -20.07 7.40
CA ASN A 189 -13.37 -19.17 7.74
C ASN A 189 -12.89 -18.09 8.72
N THR A 190 -13.84 -17.52 9.47
CA THR A 190 -13.49 -16.67 10.61
C THR A 190 -12.86 -17.53 11.71
N SER A 191 -11.95 -16.95 12.50
CA SER A 191 -11.26 -17.59 13.61
C SER A 191 -12.22 -18.26 14.60
N LYS A 192 -13.40 -17.68 14.84
CA LYS A 192 -14.44 -18.35 15.65
C LYS A 192 -15.11 -19.51 14.93
N ALA A 193 -15.37 -19.41 13.62
CA ALA A 193 -15.93 -20.51 12.84
C ALA A 193 -14.95 -21.69 12.71
N ASP A 194 -13.66 -21.40 12.58
CA ASP A 194 -12.58 -22.41 12.54
C ASP A 194 -12.14 -22.86 13.94
N ASN A 195 -12.65 -22.23 14.99
CA ASN A 195 -12.24 -22.41 16.38
C ASN A 195 -10.71 -22.37 16.57
N SER A 196 -10.02 -21.56 15.76
CA SER A 196 -8.57 -21.46 15.74
C SER A 196 -8.12 -20.07 15.27
N PHE A 197 -6.95 -19.63 15.76
CA PHE A 197 -6.32 -18.37 15.37
C PHE A 197 -5.43 -18.49 14.14
N TYR A 198 -5.07 -19.71 13.78
CA TYR A 198 -4.25 -20.03 12.64
C TYR A 198 -4.63 -21.42 12.12
N VAL A 199 -4.43 -21.63 10.82
CA VAL A 199 -4.63 -22.94 10.22
C VAL A 199 -3.25 -23.41 9.75
N ASP A 200 -2.70 -24.40 10.43
CA ASP A 200 -1.47 -25.06 9.98
C ASP A 200 -1.81 -26.12 8.92
N ARG A 201 -1.17 -26.02 7.77
CA ARG A 201 -1.30 -26.96 6.66
C ARG A 201 0.06 -27.52 6.26
N THR A 202 1.08 -27.47 7.15
CA THR A 202 2.32 -28.20 6.90
C THR A 202 2.03 -29.71 6.88
N CYS A 203 2.19 -30.32 5.70
CA CYS A 203 2.37 -31.75 5.53
C CYS A 203 3.86 -32.10 5.50
#